data_AF-A0A453KJ20-F1
#
_entry.id   AF-A0A453KJ20-F1
#
_cell.length_a   1.000
_cell.length_b   1.000
_cell.length_c   1.000
_cell.angle_alpha   90.00
_cell.angle_beta   90.00
_cell.angle_gamma   90.00
#
_symmetry.space_group_name_H-M   'P 1'
#
loop_
_entity.id
_entity.type
_entity.pdbx_description
1 polymer ?
#
loop_
_entity_poly.entity_id
_entity_poly.type
_entity_poly.pdbx_seq_one_letter_code
_entity_poly.pdbx_strand_id
1 'polypeptide(L)'
;NNNVRSQERDRKYHSPLRHRTRSEMAATTAQPPSPLPPAGEVIEVENSEPGSPDVGSRSSGSGRSSSEYSGWVYHLGVNSIGHEYCHLRFLVIRGKCVAMYKRDPHDNPGLEPIRKGFVSHTLVVEEVGRKKVNHGDVYVLRLYSRLDQTKKGEIACATPGEAQKWTEAFEQAKQQAEYDLTRGANWNRLQSENEV
;
A
#
# COMPACT_ATOMS: atom_id res chain seq x y z
N ASN A 1 3.45 -32.99 37.72
CA ASN A 1 2.44 -33.40 36.70
C ASN A 1 1.71 -32.21 36.09
N ASN A 2 2.28 -31.56 35.08
CA ASN A 2 1.53 -30.71 34.12
C ASN A 2 2.25 -30.54 32.75
N ASN A 3 3.34 -31.29 32.50
CA ASN A 3 4.22 -31.06 31.35
C ASN A 3 3.93 -31.96 30.12
N VAL A 4 2.80 -32.68 30.08
CA VAL A 4 2.55 -33.67 29.02
C VAL A 4 1.43 -33.25 28.06
N ARG A 5 0.60 -32.27 28.42
CA ARG A 5 -0.60 -31.92 27.61
C ARG A 5 -0.43 -30.79 26.60
N SER A 6 0.74 -30.12 26.57
CA SER A 6 0.99 -29.03 25.61
C SER A 6 1.80 -29.46 24.39
N GLN A 7 2.39 -30.67 24.37
CA GLN A 7 3.14 -31.16 23.20
C GLN A 7 2.25 -31.84 22.13
N GLU A 8 0.95 -32.00 22.38
CA GLU A 8 0.07 -32.76 21.47
C GLU A 8 -0.73 -31.87 20.49
N ARG A 9 -0.58 -30.53 20.56
CA ARG A 9 -1.22 -29.60 19.60
C ARG A 9 -0.33 -29.11 18.46
N ASP A 10 0.95 -29.48 18.45
CA ASP A 10 1.92 -29.11 17.39
C ASP A 10 2.19 -30.22 16.35
N ARG A 11 1.34 -31.26 16.31
CA ARG A 11 1.47 -32.35 15.32
C ARG A 11 0.54 -32.26 14.11
N LYS A 12 -0.26 -31.20 13.94
CA LYS A 12 -1.24 -31.12 12.85
C LYS A 12 -0.89 -30.23 11.64
N TYR A 13 0.34 -29.71 11.56
CA TYR A 13 0.82 -28.99 10.37
C TYR A 13 2.07 -29.62 9.74
N HIS A 14 2.32 -30.91 9.96
CA HIS A 14 3.20 -31.69 9.09
C HIS A 14 2.35 -32.26 7.94
N SER A 15 2.45 -31.64 6.76
CA SER A 15 2.15 -32.33 5.50
C SER A 15 3.47 -32.66 4.79
N PRO A 16 3.66 -33.88 4.27
CA PRO A 16 4.94 -34.33 3.73
C PRO A 16 5.23 -33.72 2.35
N LEU A 17 6.47 -33.28 2.17
CA LEU A 17 7.08 -33.05 0.86
C LEU A 17 6.95 -34.33 0.01
N ARG A 18 6.09 -34.29 -1.00
CA ARG A 18 6.15 -35.24 -2.11
C ARG A 18 7.12 -34.71 -3.16
N HIS A 19 8.29 -35.32 -3.19
CA HIS A 19 9.17 -35.30 -4.35
C HIS A 19 8.39 -35.80 -5.58
N ARG A 20 8.44 -35.06 -6.69
CA ARG A 20 8.05 -35.61 -7.99
C ARG A 20 9.07 -35.23 -9.06
N THR A 21 9.68 -36.28 -9.58
CA THR A 21 10.72 -36.31 -10.61
C THR A 21 10.14 -36.02 -11.99
N ARG A 22 11.03 -35.49 -12.84
CA ARG A 22 10.99 -35.32 -14.31
C ARG A 22 10.26 -36.43 -15.09
N SER A 23 9.40 -36.04 -16.04
CA SER A 23 9.25 -36.52 -17.44
C SER A 23 7.79 -36.64 -17.94
N GLU A 24 7.62 -36.49 -19.27
CA GLU A 24 6.42 -36.56 -20.15
C GLU A 24 5.54 -35.29 -20.22
N MET A 25 5.53 -34.52 -21.32
CA MET A 25 5.06 -34.78 -22.72
C MET A 25 3.55 -35.07 -22.80
N ALA A 26 2.75 -34.03 -23.11
CA ALA A 26 1.57 -34.13 -23.99
C ALA A 26 0.95 -32.73 -24.20
N ALA A 27 0.89 -32.32 -25.46
CA ALA A 27 0.02 -31.25 -25.92
C ALA A 27 -1.45 -31.72 -25.85
N THR A 28 -2.36 -30.88 -25.35
CA THR A 28 -3.76 -30.91 -25.78
C THR A 28 -4.50 -29.63 -25.37
N THR A 29 -4.93 -28.90 -26.40
CA THR A 29 -6.25 -28.28 -26.58
C THR A 29 -6.90 -27.55 -25.42
N ALA A 30 -6.96 -26.23 -25.57
CA ALA A 30 -7.87 -25.32 -24.88
C ALA A 30 -9.34 -25.58 -25.28
N GLN A 31 -10.25 -25.45 -24.30
CA GLN A 31 -11.68 -25.28 -24.53
C GLN A 31 -12.18 -23.98 -23.83
N PRO A 32 -13.23 -23.34 -24.37
CA PRO A 32 -13.57 -21.92 -24.16
C PRO A 32 -14.63 -21.69 -23.06
N PRO A 33 -14.85 -20.44 -22.62
CA PRO A 33 -15.97 -20.07 -21.74
C PRO A 33 -17.29 -19.87 -22.52
N SER A 34 -18.43 -20.15 -21.86
CA SER A 34 -19.82 -19.86 -22.28
C SER A 34 -20.58 -19.21 -21.10
N PRO A 35 -21.81 -18.67 -21.25
CA PRO A 35 -22.22 -17.50 -22.04
C PRO A 35 -22.96 -16.42 -21.17
N LEU A 36 -23.11 -15.20 -21.68
CA LEU A 36 -23.99 -14.15 -21.13
C LEU A 36 -25.31 -14.02 -21.94
N PRO A 37 -26.41 -13.50 -21.35
CA PRO A 37 -27.78 -13.59 -21.87
C PRO A 37 -28.16 -12.52 -22.93
N PRO A 38 -29.33 -12.64 -23.61
CA PRO A 38 -29.56 -12.05 -24.93
C PRO A 38 -30.53 -10.85 -24.99
N ALA A 39 -30.50 -10.24 -26.18
CA ALA A 39 -31.58 -9.57 -26.94
C ALA A 39 -31.74 -8.04 -26.86
N GLY A 40 -31.90 -7.44 -28.05
CA GLY A 40 -32.33 -6.06 -28.32
C GLY A 40 -31.35 -5.33 -29.26
N GLU A 41 -31.38 -5.59 -30.56
CA GLU A 41 -32.11 -4.84 -31.61
C GLU A 41 -31.30 -3.63 -32.16
N VAL A 42 -31.15 -3.64 -33.48
CA VAL A 42 -30.39 -2.76 -34.38
C VAL A 42 -30.83 -1.29 -34.31
N ILE A 43 -29.93 -0.31 -34.54
CA ILE A 43 -29.95 0.66 -35.67
C ILE A 43 -28.59 1.40 -35.77
N GLU A 44 -28.02 1.48 -36.97
CA GLU A 44 -26.93 2.39 -37.37
C GLU A 44 -27.47 3.81 -37.65
N VAL A 45 -26.75 4.88 -37.27
CA VAL A 45 -26.61 6.09 -38.11
C VAL A 45 -25.30 6.82 -37.79
N GLU A 46 -24.61 7.22 -38.85
CA GLU A 46 -23.36 7.99 -38.90
C GLU A 46 -23.58 9.51 -38.76
N ASN A 47 -22.51 10.19 -38.31
CA ASN A 47 -22.02 11.53 -38.68
C ASN A 47 -22.45 12.81 -37.93
N SER A 48 -21.41 13.60 -37.60
CA SER A 48 -21.29 15.08 -37.53
C SER A 48 -20.86 15.70 -36.18
N GLU A 49 -19.66 16.30 -36.15
CA GLU A 49 -19.29 17.47 -35.32
C GLU A 49 -20.03 18.74 -35.83
N PRO A 50 -19.91 19.96 -35.24
CA PRO A 50 -19.37 20.43 -33.95
C PRO A 50 -20.39 21.30 -33.16
N GLY A 51 -20.13 21.60 -31.88
CA GLY A 51 -20.93 22.61 -31.17
C GLY A 51 -20.51 22.87 -29.72
N SER A 52 -19.74 23.92 -29.51
CA SER A 52 -19.59 24.60 -28.21
C SER A 52 -20.81 25.52 -27.97
N PRO A 53 -21.31 25.66 -26.73
CA PRO A 53 -20.97 26.89 -26.02
C PRO A 53 -20.75 26.74 -24.49
N ASP A 54 -19.86 27.61 -24.02
CA ASP A 54 -19.56 28.00 -22.66
C ASP A 54 -20.81 28.34 -21.83
N VAL A 55 -20.98 27.70 -20.66
CA VAL A 55 -21.71 28.28 -19.53
C VAL A 55 -21.12 27.83 -18.19
N GLY A 56 -20.61 28.79 -17.43
CA GLY A 56 -20.97 28.92 -16.02
C GLY A 56 -20.14 28.12 -15.03
N SER A 57 -19.05 28.75 -14.58
CA SER A 57 -18.36 28.49 -13.32
C SER A 57 -19.34 28.22 -12.16
N ARG A 58 -19.25 27.01 -11.60
CA ARG A 58 -19.63 26.73 -10.22
C ARG A 58 -18.43 26.07 -9.58
N SER A 59 -17.74 26.85 -8.75
CA SER A 59 -16.72 26.39 -7.82
C SER A 59 -17.24 25.21 -7.02
N SER A 60 -17.01 24.00 -7.52
CA SER A 60 -17.17 22.78 -6.75
C SER A 60 -15.98 22.75 -5.80
N GLY A 61 -16.30 22.91 -4.52
CA GLY A 61 -15.31 22.95 -3.44
C GLY A 61 -14.29 21.84 -3.59
N SER A 62 -13.06 22.17 -3.16
CA SER A 62 -11.87 21.31 -3.09
C SER A 62 -12.14 19.97 -2.41
N GLY A 63 -12.82 19.07 -3.11
CA GLY A 63 -12.86 17.65 -2.86
C GLY A 63 -11.66 17.07 -3.58
N ARG A 64 -10.45 17.38 -3.08
CA ARG A 64 -9.28 16.58 -3.44
C ARG A 64 -9.61 15.18 -2.98
N SER A 65 -10.02 14.32 -3.92
CA SER A 65 -10.07 12.88 -3.69
C SER A 65 -8.74 12.55 -3.02
N SER A 66 -8.79 12.12 -1.76
CA SER A 66 -7.57 11.80 -1.04
C SER A 66 -6.98 10.60 -1.78
N SER A 67 -6.00 10.85 -2.64
CA SER A 67 -5.31 9.79 -3.36
C SER A 67 -4.80 8.81 -2.30
N GLU A 68 -5.32 7.60 -2.38
CA GLU A 68 -4.93 6.51 -1.50
C GLU A 68 -4.01 5.60 -2.28
N TYR A 69 -2.89 5.22 -1.66
CA TYR A 69 -2.03 4.16 -2.16
C TYR A 69 -1.97 3.05 -1.11
N SER A 70 -2.27 1.83 -1.52
CA SER A 70 -2.34 0.69 -0.62
C SER A 70 -1.83 -0.59 -1.26
N GLY A 71 -1.36 -1.52 -0.42
CA GLY A 71 -0.84 -2.80 -0.89
C GLY A 71 -0.09 -3.59 0.18
N TRP A 72 0.32 -4.79 -0.20
CA TRP A 72 1.12 -5.67 0.67
C TRP A 72 2.59 -5.29 0.67
N VAL A 73 3.19 -5.26 1.86
CA VAL A 73 4.63 -5.07 2.06
C VAL A 73 5.15 -6.04 3.11
N TYR A 74 6.45 -6.34 3.05
CA TYR A 74 7.13 -6.99 4.16
C TYR A 74 7.57 -5.92 5.17
N HIS A 75 7.00 -5.95 6.36
CA HIS A 75 7.49 -5.16 7.48
C HIS A 75 8.69 -5.87 8.09
N LEU A 76 9.84 -5.20 8.06
CA LEU A 76 11.10 -5.72 8.57
C LEU A 76 11.43 -5.04 9.91
N GLY A 77 12.12 -5.75 10.80
CA GLY A 77 12.66 -5.17 12.01
C GLY A 77 13.18 -6.20 12.99
N VAL A 78 13.60 -5.70 14.14
CA VAL A 78 14.07 -6.51 15.27
C VAL A 78 13.16 -6.21 16.45
N ASN A 79 12.64 -7.24 17.09
CA ASN A 79 11.83 -7.07 18.30
C ASN A 79 12.72 -6.76 19.53
N SER A 80 12.10 -6.49 20.67
CA SER A 80 12.83 -6.13 21.91
C SER A 80 13.77 -7.21 22.45
N ILE A 81 13.64 -8.46 21.99
CA ILE A 81 14.51 -9.59 22.38
C ILE A 81 15.60 -9.90 21.34
N GLY A 82 15.77 -9.04 20.32
CA GLY A 82 16.82 -9.20 19.32
C GLY A 82 16.45 -10.15 18.17
N HIS A 83 15.21 -10.66 18.11
CA HIS A 83 14.78 -11.54 17.02
C HIS A 83 14.28 -10.70 15.84
N GLU A 84 14.90 -10.92 14.69
CA GLU A 84 14.47 -10.38 13.41
C GLU A 84 13.08 -10.91 13.01
N TYR A 85 12.25 -10.03 12.45
CA TYR A 85 10.99 -10.41 11.86
C TYR A 85 10.88 -9.89 10.43
N CYS A 86 10.21 -10.69 9.59
CA CYS A 86 9.80 -10.32 8.24
C CYS A 86 8.32 -10.71 8.10
N HIS A 87 7.45 -9.72 8.17
CA HIS A 87 6.02 -9.94 8.29
C HIS A 87 5.27 -9.33 7.11
N LEU A 88 4.54 -10.14 6.36
CA LEU A 88 3.63 -9.63 5.34
C LEU A 88 2.49 -8.86 6.01
N ARG A 89 2.35 -7.58 5.67
CA ARG A 89 1.35 -6.65 6.23
C ARG A 89 0.76 -5.80 5.11
N PHE A 90 -0.48 -5.39 5.30
CA PHE A 90 -1.14 -4.47 4.38
C PHE A 90 -0.88 -3.04 4.84
N LEU A 91 -0.36 -2.20 3.95
CA LEU A 91 -0.03 -0.80 4.23
C LEU A 91 -0.96 0.10 3.43
N VAL A 92 -1.41 1.19 4.05
CA VAL A 92 -2.28 2.20 3.45
C VAL A 92 -1.70 3.57 3.72
N ILE A 93 -1.54 4.37 2.67
CA ILE A 93 -1.23 5.80 2.72
C ILE A 93 -2.45 6.54 2.18
N ARG A 94 -3.06 7.38 3.01
CA ARG A 94 -4.20 8.23 2.64
C ARG A 94 -3.91 9.67 3.00
N GLY A 95 -3.66 10.51 1.99
CA GLY A 95 -3.08 11.83 2.20
C GLY A 95 -1.72 11.71 2.91
N LYS A 96 -1.57 12.32 4.10
CA LYS A 96 -0.37 12.17 4.94
C LYS A 96 -0.48 11.09 6.02
N CYS A 97 -1.62 10.41 6.13
CA CYS A 97 -1.84 9.37 7.14
C CYS A 97 -1.30 8.03 6.64
N VAL A 98 -0.62 7.29 7.50
CA VAL A 98 -0.13 5.93 7.22
C VAL A 98 -0.73 4.97 8.24
N ALA A 99 -1.25 3.84 7.76
CA ALA A 99 -1.81 2.80 8.60
C ALA A 99 -1.39 1.41 8.09
N MET A 100 -0.99 0.54 9.00
CA MET A 100 -0.56 -0.82 8.71
C MET A 100 -1.50 -1.81 9.38
N TYR A 101 -1.88 -2.87 8.67
CA TYR A 101 -2.87 -3.84 9.07
C TYR A 101 -2.33 -5.27 8.92
N LYS A 102 -2.90 -6.22 9.67
CA LYS A 102 -2.59 -7.66 9.51
C LYS A 102 -3.23 -8.26 8.25
N ARG A 103 -4.31 -7.66 7.77
CA ARG A 103 -5.12 -8.08 6.61
C ARG A 103 -5.55 -6.84 5.84
N ASP A 104 -5.99 -7.01 4.59
CA ASP A 104 -6.54 -5.92 3.80
C ASP A 104 -7.82 -5.36 4.46
N PRO A 105 -7.84 -4.08 4.88
CA PRO A 105 -9.01 -3.47 5.49
C PRO A 105 -10.17 -3.23 4.50
N HIS A 106 -9.94 -3.28 3.18
CA HIS A 106 -11.01 -3.17 2.17
C HIS A 106 -11.87 -4.43 2.14
N ASP A 107 -11.24 -5.59 2.25
CA ASP A 107 -11.92 -6.89 2.35
C ASP A 107 -12.44 -7.18 3.77
N ASN A 108 -11.90 -6.48 4.77
CA ASN A 108 -12.19 -6.70 6.18
C ASN A 108 -12.53 -5.36 6.87
N PRO A 109 -13.72 -4.80 6.59
CA PRO A 109 -14.12 -3.52 7.16
C PRO A 109 -14.18 -3.59 8.70
N GLY A 110 -13.77 -2.51 9.36
CA GLY A 110 -13.74 -2.41 10.82
C GLY A 110 -12.48 -2.99 11.48
N LEU A 111 -11.49 -3.44 10.72
CA LEU A 111 -10.17 -3.78 11.28
C LEU A 111 -9.43 -2.54 11.78
N GLU A 112 -8.96 -2.60 13.02
CA GLU A 112 -8.06 -1.59 13.57
C GLU A 112 -6.61 -1.80 13.06
N PRO A 113 -5.88 -0.72 12.73
CA PRO A 113 -4.49 -0.82 12.32
C PRO A 113 -3.60 -1.25 13.48
N ILE A 114 -2.60 -2.09 13.19
CA ILE A 114 -1.57 -2.47 14.17
C ILE A 114 -0.53 -1.37 14.38
N ARG A 115 -0.41 -0.45 13.43
CA ARG A 115 0.43 0.74 13.55
C ARG A 115 -0.19 1.86 12.73
N LYS A 116 -0.27 3.05 13.31
CA LYS A 116 -0.78 4.25 12.65
C LYS A 116 0.18 5.41 12.90
N GLY A 117 0.29 6.32 11.94
CA GLY A 117 1.12 7.50 12.06
C GLY A 117 0.87 8.49 10.94
N PHE A 118 1.69 9.52 10.89
CA PHE A 118 1.66 10.56 9.86
C PHE A 118 3.03 10.66 9.20
N VAL A 119 3.03 10.84 7.87
CA VAL A 119 4.22 11.25 7.13
C VAL A 119 4.55 12.68 7.50
N SER A 120 5.76 12.88 8.03
CA SER A 120 6.31 14.21 8.26
C SER A 120 6.86 14.78 6.96
N HIS A 121 6.84 16.11 6.82
CA HIS A 121 7.58 16.81 5.76
C HIS A 121 9.10 16.51 5.80
N THR A 122 9.62 16.07 6.95
CA THR A 122 11.03 15.69 7.13
C THR A 122 11.32 14.21 6.92
N LEU A 123 10.35 13.43 6.43
CA LEU A 123 10.56 12.03 6.06
C LEU A 123 11.65 11.93 4.98
N VAL A 124 12.47 10.90 5.11
CA VAL A 124 13.39 10.42 4.08
C VAL A 124 13.05 8.97 3.79
N VAL A 125 12.96 8.65 2.49
CA VAL A 125 12.83 7.30 1.97
C VAL A 125 14.14 6.97 1.27
N GLU A 126 14.90 6.06 1.85
CA GLU A 126 16.17 5.58 1.31
C GLU A 126 15.95 4.20 0.67
N GLU A 127 16.26 4.07 -0.62
CA GLU A 127 16.28 2.77 -1.27
C GLU A 127 17.58 2.05 -0.90
N VAL A 128 17.47 1.09 0.03
CA VAL A 128 18.61 0.27 0.48
C VAL A 128 19.01 -0.75 -0.61
N GLY A 129 18.09 -1.05 -1.51
CA GLY A 129 18.28 -1.95 -2.64
C GLY A 129 17.87 -3.39 -2.32
N ARG A 130 18.37 -4.31 -3.14
CA ARG A 130 18.02 -5.73 -3.09
C ARG A 130 18.69 -6.43 -1.89
N LYS A 131 17.88 -7.07 -1.04
CA LYS A 131 18.34 -7.98 0.02
C LYS A 131 17.81 -9.39 -0.22
N LYS A 132 18.62 -10.39 0.13
CA LYS A 132 18.21 -11.78 0.13
C LYS A 132 17.59 -12.14 1.47
N VAL A 133 16.36 -12.65 1.47
CA VAL A 133 15.67 -13.20 2.64
C VAL A 133 15.30 -14.66 2.39
N ASN A 134 14.86 -15.37 3.42
CA ASN A 134 14.49 -16.79 3.32
C ASN A 134 13.44 -17.08 2.23
N HIS A 135 12.65 -16.07 1.84
CA HIS A 135 11.56 -16.16 0.87
C HIS A 135 11.92 -15.62 -0.53
N GLY A 136 13.19 -15.32 -0.79
CA GLY A 136 13.67 -14.81 -2.07
C GLY A 136 14.36 -13.46 -1.95
N ASP A 137 14.50 -12.77 -3.09
CA ASP A 137 15.01 -11.40 -3.12
C ASP A 137 13.89 -10.40 -2.86
N VAL A 138 14.16 -9.40 -2.04
CA VAL A 138 13.25 -8.29 -1.74
C VAL A 138 13.96 -6.96 -1.89
N TYR A 139 13.21 -5.90 -2.17
CA TYR A 139 13.72 -4.55 -2.37
C TYR A 139 13.35 -3.71 -1.16
N VAL A 140 14.36 -3.29 -0.39
CA VAL A 140 14.17 -2.68 0.92
C VAL A 140 14.16 -1.16 0.82
N LEU A 141 13.15 -0.55 1.42
CA LEU A 141 13.06 0.87 1.67
C LEU A 141 13.23 1.14 3.16
N ARG A 142 14.11 2.07 3.49
CA ARG A 142 14.28 2.59 4.85
C ARG A 142 13.60 3.94 4.97
N LEU A 143 12.74 4.05 5.99
CA LEU A 143 11.93 5.22 6.30
C LEU A 143 12.41 5.82 7.61
N TYR A 144 12.79 7.09 7.62
CA TYR A 144 13.20 7.78 8.85
C TYR A 144 12.96 9.29 8.76
N SER A 145 12.86 9.97 9.91
CA SER A 145 12.83 11.43 9.95
C SER A 145 14.24 12.00 10.11
N ARG A 146 14.54 13.09 9.40
CA ARG A 146 15.79 13.86 9.61
C ARG A 146 15.88 14.47 11.02
N LEU A 147 14.74 14.80 11.63
CA LEU A 147 14.67 15.46 12.93
C LEU A 147 14.60 14.45 14.09
N ASP A 148 14.10 13.25 13.83
CA ASP A 148 13.92 12.20 14.84
C ASP A 148 14.27 10.85 14.24
N GLN A 149 15.56 10.51 14.31
CA GLN A 149 16.04 9.22 13.87
C GLN A 149 15.62 8.08 14.81
N THR A 150 14.95 8.30 15.94
CA THR A 150 14.47 7.18 16.76
C THR A 150 13.30 6.45 16.09
N LYS A 151 12.58 7.15 15.19
CA LYS A 151 11.43 6.62 14.44
C LYS A 151 11.86 6.13 13.06
N LYS A 152 12.63 5.05 13.04
CA LYS A 152 13.03 4.33 11.81
C LYS A 152 12.07 3.17 11.55
N GLY A 153 11.80 2.90 10.28
CA GLY A 153 11.13 1.68 9.84
C GLY A 153 11.76 1.15 8.56
N GLU A 154 11.73 -0.17 8.37
CA GLU A 154 12.07 -0.79 7.10
C GLU A 154 10.85 -1.54 6.56
N ILE A 155 10.56 -1.30 5.28
CA ILE A 155 9.61 -2.11 4.51
C ILE A 155 10.34 -2.71 3.31
N ALA A 156 9.83 -3.82 2.80
CA ALA A 156 10.35 -4.42 1.59
C ALA A 156 9.26 -4.84 0.63
N CYS A 157 9.58 -4.77 -0.66
CA CYS A 157 8.70 -5.09 -1.77
C CYS A 157 9.23 -6.31 -2.53
N ALA A 158 8.36 -7.03 -3.24
CA ALA A 158 8.79 -8.20 -4.02
C ALA A 158 9.55 -7.81 -5.28
N THR A 159 9.27 -6.61 -5.82
CA THR A 159 9.87 -6.11 -7.06
C THR A 159 10.42 -4.68 -6.89
N PRO A 160 11.38 -4.26 -7.73
CA PRO A 160 11.88 -2.88 -7.70
C PRO A 160 10.80 -1.88 -8.13
N GLY A 161 9.93 -2.26 -9.07
CA GLY A 161 8.83 -1.41 -9.51
C GLY A 161 7.80 -1.13 -8.41
N GLU A 162 7.53 -2.10 -7.53
CA GLU A 162 6.70 -1.85 -6.34
C GLU A 162 7.40 -0.93 -5.35
N ALA A 163 8.70 -1.13 -5.12
CA ALA A 163 9.48 -0.24 -4.24
C ALA A 163 9.45 1.20 -4.75
N GLN A 164 9.58 1.42 -6.05
CA GLN A 164 9.46 2.74 -6.66
C GLN A 164 8.08 3.37 -6.41
N LYS A 165 6.99 2.61 -6.63
CA LYS A 165 5.63 3.12 -6.37
C LYS A 165 5.42 3.50 -4.90
N TRP A 166 5.98 2.73 -3.96
CA TRP A 166 5.96 3.10 -2.54
C TRP A 166 6.75 4.38 -2.26
N THR A 167 7.94 4.54 -2.86
CA THR A 167 8.73 5.77 -2.75
C THR A 167 7.94 6.98 -3.23
N GLU A 168 7.30 6.89 -4.40
CA GLU A 168 6.47 7.95 -4.96
C GLU A 168 5.26 8.27 -4.06
N ALA A 169 4.60 7.25 -3.51
CA ALA A 169 3.48 7.44 -2.59
C ALA A 169 3.88 8.15 -1.30
N PHE A 170 5.04 7.80 -0.72
CA PHE A 170 5.58 8.50 0.45
C PHE A 170 6.00 9.94 0.12
N GLU A 171 6.56 10.19 -1.06
CA GLU A 171 6.94 11.55 -1.48
C GLU A 171 5.70 12.43 -1.69
N GLN A 172 4.62 11.89 -2.29
CA GLN A 172 3.34 12.60 -2.39
C GLN A 172 2.74 12.91 -1.01
N ALA A 173 2.78 11.95 -0.07
CA ALA A 173 2.33 12.17 1.30
C ALA A 173 3.16 13.24 2.03
N LYS A 174 4.47 13.29 1.76
CA LYS A 174 5.39 14.31 2.27
C LYS A 174 5.08 15.70 1.71
N GLN A 175 4.88 15.81 0.39
CA GLN A 175 4.47 17.07 -0.25
C GLN A 175 3.14 17.58 0.32
N GLN A 176 2.20 16.69 0.60
CA GLN A 176 0.96 17.06 1.28
C GLN A 176 1.19 17.59 2.69
N ALA A 177 2.09 16.96 3.46
CA ALA A 177 2.45 17.43 4.79
C ALA A 177 3.14 18.81 4.76
N GLU A 178 3.99 19.08 3.77
CA GLU A 178 4.63 20.38 3.53
C GLU A 178 3.60 21.46 3.18
N TYR A 179 2.66 21.14 2.29
CA TYR A 179 1.60 22.06 1.90
C TYR A 179 0.72 22.45 3.11
N ASP A 180 0.34 21.47 3.94
CA ASP A 180 -0.46 21.74 5.13
C ASP A 180 0.30 22.62 6.14
N LEU A 181 1.61 22.43 6.28
CA LEU A 181 2.46 23.22 7.17
C LEU A 181 2.55 24.68 6.73
N THR A 182 2.81 24.92 5.44
CA THR A 182 2.90 26.27 4.86
C THR A 182 1.55 26.99 4.90
N ARG A 183 0.45 26.27 4.64
CA ARG A 183 -0.90 26.83 4.73
C ARG A 183 -1.29 27.20 6.16
N GLY A 184 -0.93 26.38 7.14
CA GLY A 184 -1.13 26.67 8.56
C GLY A 184 -0.33 27.89 9.03
N ALA A 185 0.93 27.98 8.61
CA ALA A 185 1.78 29.15 8.92
C ALA A 185 1.25 30.45 8.30
N ASN A 186 0.74 30.38 7.06
CA ASN A 186 0.15 31.54 6.39
C ASN A 186 -1.12 32.04 7.09
N TRP A 187 -1.97 31.14 7.58
CA TRP A 187 -3.16 31.51 8.36
C TRP A 187 -2.80 32.24 9.66
N ASN A 188 -1.78 31.76 10.37
CA ASN A 188 -1.31 32.40 11.60
C ASN A 188 -0.79 33.83 11.35
N ARG A 189 -0.07 34.04 10.23
CA ARG A 189 0.43 35.37 9.86
C ARG A 189 -0.69 36.36 9.56
N LEU A 190 -1.71 35.93 8.82
CA LEU A 190 -2.86 36.77 8.48
C LEU A 190 -3.69 37.14 9.71
N GLN A 191 -3.75 36.27 10.74
CA GLN A 191 -4.41 36.64 12.00
C GLN A 191 -3.63 37.74 12.74
N SER A 192 -2.30 37.65 12.81
CA SER A 192 -1.48 38.68 13.46
C SER A 192 -1.46 40.02 12.72
N GLU A 193 -1.64 40.04 11.41
CA GLU A 193 -1.71 41.28 10.62
C GLU A 193 -3.08 42.01 10.73
N ASN A 194 -4.13 41.34 11.23
CA ASN A 194 -5.48 41.93 11.40
C ASN A 194 -5.77 42.43 12.83
N GLU A 195 -4.79 42.41 13.74
CA GLU A 195 -4.92 42.82 15.16
C GLU A 195 -4.25 44.19 15.48
N VAL A 196 -4.15 45.09 14.51
CA VAL A 196 -3.52 46.43 14.67
C VAL A 196 -4.50 47.56 14.39
#